data_AF-A0A0L0GDU9-F1
#
_entry.id   AF-A0A0L0GDU9-F1
#
_cell.length_a   1.000
_cell.length_b   1.000
_cell.length_c   1.000
_cell.angle_alpha   90.00
_cell.angle_beta   90.00
_cell.angle_gamma   90.00
#
_symmetry.space_group_name_H-M   'P 1'
#
loop_
_entity.id
_entity.type
_entity.pdbx_description
1 polymer ?
#
loop_
_entity_poly.entity_id
_entity_poly.type
_entity_poly.pdbx_seq_one_letter_code
_entity_poly.pdbx_strand_id
1 'polypeptide(L)'
;MRECLSTMTAIKLTNAATKSCIATTPTPVATALASPAVTISMQTVYIAGRYNKYSKELSQTPWMLNGVLKTPHSVLSRMESHFLTATKCSSVVFSSSGREDVDVRMLGRGRPFVMECVNPKRQMTTAMLSTLQRTVNESCSDMRINDIQVVTKEETLRNREDDSDKRKKYLATVTFAEAQTDDSIKALNETGEFLIQQQTPVRVLHRRPLLTRPRMIYASHLQLTSPFNGLLTLTTQAGTYIKEFCHGDLGRTVPNLSTFLKCDCDISDLDVADVEMDWPPRIEQDF
;
A
#
# COMPACT_ATOMS: atom_id res chain seq x y z
N MET A 1 35.29 -0.43 14.75
CA MET A 1 34.69 -1.60 14.06
C MET A 1 35.47 -1.98 12.80
N ARG A 2 36.79 -2.01 12.91
CA ARG A 2 37.72 -2.87 12.17
C ARG A 2 38.55 -3.52 13.27
N GLU A 3 38.97 -4.76 13.09
CA GLU A 3 39.62 -5.65 14.09
C GLU A 3 38.67 -6.49 14.94
N CYS A 4 38.09 -7.52 14.31
CA CYS A 4 37.83 -8.81 14.98
C CYS A 4 37.61 -9.92 13.92
N LEU A 5 38.51 -9.98 12.93
CA LEU A 5 38.47 -10.96 11.84
C LEU A 5 39.90 -11.44 11.54
N SER A 6 40.61 -11.91 12.57
CA SER A 6 41.83 -12.69 12.37
C SER A 6 42.17 -13.48 13.64
N THR A 7 41.59 -14.66 13.80
CA THR A 7 42.15 -15.79 14.58
C THR A 7 41.16 -16.96 14.60
N MET A 8 40.80 -17.47 13.42
CA MET A 8 40.48 -18.89 13.30
C MET A 8 41.63 -19.51 12.53
N THR A 9 42.67 -19.87 13.26
CA THR A 9 43.75 -20.69 12.73
C THR A 9 43.13 -22.03 12.36
N ALA A 10 42.98 -22.29 11.06
CA ALA A 10 42.61 -23.62 10.61
C ALA A 10 43.67 -24.60 11.13
N ILE A 11 43.30 -25.39 12.14
CA ILE A 11 44.15 -26.46 12.64
C ILE A 11 44.24 -27.48 11.50
N LYS A 12 45.29 -27.38 10.68
CA LYS A 12 45.66 -28.45 9.76
C LYS A 12 46.09 -29.61 10.65
N LEU A 13 45.22 -30.61 10.76
CA LEU A 13 45.55 -31.87 11.43
C LEU A 13 46.81 -32.43 10.78
N THR A 14 47.90 -32.53 11.54
CA THR A 14 49.13 -33.18 11.10
C THR A 14 48.91 -34.69 11.03
N ASN A 15 49.56 -35.38 10.09
CA ASN A 15 49.41 -36.82 9.85
C ASN A 15 49.54 -37.71 11.11
N ALA A 16 50.27 -37.25 12.13
CA ALA A 16 50.41 -37.98 13.40
C ALA A 16 49.15 -37.88 14.28
N ALA A 17 48.50 -36.71 14.34
CA ALA A 17 47.29 -36.50 15.13
C ALA A 17 46.09 -37.21 14.49
N THR A 18 45.96 -37.19 13.16
CA THR A 18 44.91 -37.91 12.42
C THR A 18 45.03 -39.43 12.52
N LYS A 19 46.25 -39.98 12.55
CA LYS A 19 46.45 -41.43 12.72
C LYS A 19 46.02 -41.97 14.08
N SER A 20 46.01 -41.14 15.13
CA SER A 20 45.54 -41.57 16.46
C SER A 20 44.01 -41.52 16.60
N CYS A 21 43.33 -40.68 15.81
CA CYS A 21 41.89 -40.41 15.93
C CYS A 21 41.04 -41.08 14.84
N ILE A 22 41.65 -41.57 13.76
CA ILE A 22 40.96 -42.18 12.63
C ILE A 22 41.57 -43.55 12.40
N ALA A 23 40.76 -44.61 12.45
CA ALA A 23 41.18 -45.94 12.04
C ALA A 23 41.75 -45.85 10.62
N THR A 24 42.99 -46.34 10.42
CA THR A 24 43.71 -46.26 9.13
C THR A 24 43.00 -46.95 7.97
N THR A 25 42.00 -47.78 8.28
CA THR A 25 41.04 -48.35 7.35
C THR A 25 39.63 -48.07 7.88
N PRO A 26 38.78 -47.33 7.14
CA PRO A 26 37.40 -47.11 7.58
C PRO A 26 36.66 -48.44 7.68
N THR A 27 36.06 -48.70 8.85
CA THR A 27 35.23 -49.88 9.07
C THR A 27 34.01 -49.82 8.13
N PRO A 28 33.65 -50.90 7.41
CA PRO A 28 32.47 -50.90 6.57
C PRO A 28 31.22 -50.60 7.41
N VAL A 29 30.54 -49.50 7.07
CA VAL A 29 29.29 -49.11 7.72
C VAL A 29 28.19 -50.04 7.20
N ALA A 30 27.62 -50.86 8.08
CA ALA A 30 26.57 -51.83 7.73
C ALA A 30 25.21 -51.17 7.43
N THR A 31 25.08 -49.87 7.66
CA THR A 31 23.84 -49.11 7.52
C THR A 31 23.94 -48.22 6.28
N ALA A 32 22.98 -48.36 5.37
CA ALA A 32 22.85 -47.43 4.26
C ALA A 32 22.68 -46.00 4.81
N LEU A 33 23.40 -45.03 4.22
CA LEU A 33 23.18 -43.62 4.49
C LEU A 33 21.69 -43.30 4.32
N ALA A 34 21.09 -42.63 5.31
CA ALA A 34 19.73 -42.15 5.18
C ALA A 34 19.62 -41.30 3.91
N SER A 35 18.60 -41.57 3.09
CA SER A 35 18.39 -40.81 1.86
C SER A 35 18.30 -39.31 2.20
N PRO A 36 19.05 -38.44 1.51
CA PRO A 36 18.99 -37.02 1.78
C PRO A 36 17.58 -36.51 1.52
N ALA A 37 17.09 -35.63 2.40
CA ALA A 37 15.84 -34.94 2.17
C ALA A 37 16.01 -33.97 0.98
N VAL A 38 15.35 -34.26 -0.15
CA VAL A 38 15.34 -33.37 -1.32
C VAL A 38 14.09 -32.50 -1.25
N THR A 39 14.28 -31.18 -1.24
CA THR A 39 13.18 -30.21 -1.30
C THR A 39 13.22 -29.45 -2.62
N ILE A 40 12.07 -29.33 -3.29
CA ILE A 40 11.91 -28.54 -4.51
C ILE A 40 11.03 -27.34 -4.17
N SER A 41 11.49 -26.13 -4.50
CA SER A 41 10.75 -24.89 -4.33
C SER A 41 10.71 -24.12 -5.64
N MET A 42 9.55 -23.58 -5.97
CA MET A 42 9.35 -22.71 -7.13
C MET A 42 9.63 -21.25 -6.77
N GLN A 43 10.16 -20.51 -7.74
CA GLN A 43 10.36 -19.07 -7.59
C GLN A 43 9.02 -18.35 -7.41
N THR A 44 9.00 -17.35 -6.51
CA THR A 44 7.84 -16.48 -6.28
C THR A 44 7.39 -15.82 -7.58
N VAL A 45 6.07 -15.85 -7.82
CA VAL A 45 5.43 -15.12 -8.93
C VAL A 45 4.82 -13.83 -8.38
N TYR A 46 5.04 -12.71 -9.05
CA TYR A 46 4.49 -11.42 -8.68
C TYR A 46 3.33 -11.08 -9.61
N ILE A 47 2.16 -10.83 -9.04
CA ILE A 47 0.97 -10.42 -9.79
C ILE A 47 0.64 -8.99 -9.35
N ALA A 48 0.73 -8.03 -10.26
CA ALA A 48 0.34 -6.65 -10.01
C ALA A 48 -1.07 -6.38 -10.53
N GLY A 49 -1.73 -5.34 -10.02
CA GLY A 49 -2.99 -4.84 -10.53
C GLY A 49 -3.36 -3.51 -9.86
N ARG A 50 -4.60 -3.07 -10.05
CA ARG A 50 -5.18 -1.95 -9.30
C ARG A 50 -6.45 -2.38 -8.57
N TYR A 51 -6.64 -1.92 -7.34
CA TYR A 51 -7.89 -2.13 -6.62
C TYR A 51 -8.69 -0.84 -6.49
N ASN A 52 -10.00 -0.94 -6.70
CA ASN A 52 -10.95 0.06 -6.22
C ASN A 52 -11.57 -0.44 -4.92
N LYS A 53 -11.89 0.49 -4.02
CA LYS A 53 -12.55 0.23 -2.75
C LYS A 53 -13.77 1.13 -2.66
N TYR A 54 -14.95 0.54 -2.52
CA TYR A 54 -16.23 1.25 -2.51
C TYR A 54 -16.82 1.38 -1.11
N SER A 55 -16.50 0.44 -0.22
CA SER A 55 -16.96 0.47 1.18
C SER A 55 -16.11 1.39 2.05
N LYS A 56 -16.77 2.09 2.99
CA LYS A 56 -16.14 2.89 4.06
C LYS A 56 -15.92 2.10 5.36
N GLU A 57 -16.13 0.79 5.31
CA GLU A 57 -15.95 -0.14 6.43
C GLU A 57 -14.90 -1.22 6.12
N LEU A 58 -14.25 -1.12 4.95
CA LEU A 58 -13.25 -2.09 4.49
C LEU A 58 -11.83 -1.56 4.74
N SER A 59 -11.05 -2.24 5.58
CA SER A 59 -9.64 -1.92 5.76
C SER A 59 -8.80 -2.38 4.56
N GLN A 60 -7.62 -1.82 4.34
CA GLN A 60 -6.74 -2.29 3.25
C GLN A 60 -6.11 -3.66 3.57
N THR A 61 -5.63 -3.82 4.80
CA THR A 61 -5.07 -5.06 5.34
C THR A 61 -5.79 -5.42 6.64
N PRO A 62 -5.84 -6.70 7.04
CA PRO A 62 -6.57 -7.14 8.23
C PRO A 62 -6.24 -6.28 9.44
N TRP A 63 -7.24 -5.58 9.96
CA TRP A 63 -7.05 -4.65 11.05
C TRP A 63 -7.30 -5.34 12.38
N MET A 64 -6.22 -5.79 13.00
CA MET A 64 -6.24 -6.43 14.32
C MET A 64 -5.90 -5.41 15.41
N LEU A 65 -6.71 -5.35 16.47
CA LEU A 65 -6.41 -4.62 17.69
C LEU A 65 -6.63 -5.56 18.88
N ASN A 66 -5.57 -5.83 19.65
CA ASN A 66 -5.60 -6.73 20.80
C ASN A 66 -6.18 -8.13 20.48
N GLY A 67 -5.84 -8.67 19.31
CA GLY A 67 -6.33 -9.98 18.86
C GLY A 67 -7.76 -9.97 18.30
N VAL A 68 -8.45 -8.82 18.30
CA VAL A 68 -9.81 -8.68 17.76
C VAL A 68 -9.75 -7.99 16.41
N LEU A 69 -10.40 -8.60 15.41
CA LEU A 69 -10.54 -8.03 14.08
C LEU A 69 -11.55 -6.88 14.12
N LYS A 70 -11.12 -5.69 13.70
CA LYS A 70 -11.94 -4.46 13.74
C LYS A 70 -12.86 -4.29 12.53
N THR A 71 -12.51 -4.91 11.40
CA THR A 71 -13.32 -4.94 10.19
C THR A 71 -13.44 -6.39 9.74
N PRO A 72 -14.64 -6.93 9.47
CA PRO A 72 -14.81 -8.34 9.10
C PRO A 72 -13.93 -8.79 7.93
N HIS A 73 -13.68 -7.87 6.99
CA HIS A 73 -12.85 -8.09 5.83
C HIS A 73 -11.87 -6.92 5.61
N SER A 74 -10.88 -7.17 4.76
CA SER A 74 -9.99 -6.16 4.20
C SER A 74 -9.85 -6.36 2.69
N VAL A 75 -9.30 -5.38 1.98
CA VAL A 75 -8.93 -5.51 0.56
C VAL A 75 -8.09 -6.78 0.36
N LEU A 76 -7.04 -6.99 1.17
CA LEU A 76 -6.27 -8.23 1.15
C LEU A 76 -7.12 -9.50 1.36
N SER A 77 -7.92 -9.59 2.42
CA SER A 77 -8.67 -10.81 2.71
C SER A 77 -9.73 -11.14 1.64
N ARG A 78 -10.22 -10.12 0.90
CA ARG A 78 -11.11 -10.30 -0.26
C ARG A 78 -10.40 -10.94 -1.46
N MET A 79 -9.07 -10.80 -1.57
CA MET A 79 -8.29 -11.34 -2.68
C MET A 79 -7.57 -12.65 -2.34
N GLU A 80 -7.09 -12.78 -1.10
CA GLU A 80 -6.14 -13.81 -0.66
C GLU A 80 -6.51 -15.23 -1.08
N SER A 81 -7.72 -15.68 -0.74
CA SER A 81 -8.18 -17.05 -1.04
C SER A 81 -8.23 -17.34 -2.54
N HIS A 82 -8.60 -16.36 -3.36
CA HIS A 82 -8.68 -16.49 -4.81
C HIS A 82 -7.28 -16.60 -5.43
N PHE A 83 -6.33 -15.80 -4.96
CA PHE A 83 -4.93 -15.88 -5.42
C PHE A 83 -4.28 -17.20 -5.01
N LEU A 84 -4.46 -17.65 -3.76
CA LEU A 84 -4.00 -18.97 -3.29
C LEU A 84 -4.57 -20.10 -4.16
N THR A 85 -5.87 -20.05 -4.46
CA THR A 85 -6.56 -21.06 -5.25
C THR A 85 -6.09 -21.08 -6.71
N ALA A 86 -5.92 -19.91 -7.32
CA ALA A 86 -5.55 -19.78 -8.73
C ALA A 86 -4.10 -20.20 -8.98
N THR A 87 -3.17 -19.71 -8.14
CA THR A 87 -1.72 -19.93 -8.29
C THR A 87 -1.23 -21.24 -7.64
N LYS A 88 -2.03 -21.81 -6.73
CA LYS A 88 -1.65 -22.96 -5.90
C LYS A 88 -0.35 -22.71 -5.11
N CYS A 89 -0.13 -21.46 -4.72
CA CYS A 89 1.02 -21.06 -3.91
C CYS A 89 0.79 -21.40 -2.42
N SER A 90 1.88 -21.35 -1.64
CA SER A 90 1.86 -21.67 -0.21
C SER A 90 1.38 -20.51 0.67
N SER A 91 1.65 -19.27 0.25
CA SER A 91 1.23 -18.06 0.93
C SER A 91 1.28 -16.89 -0.05
N VAL A 92 0.60 -15.79 0.31
CA VAL A 92 0.66 -14.53 -0.42
C VAL A 92 1.22 -13.40 0.44
N VAL A 93 1.93 -12.46 -0.18
CA VAL A 93 2.38 -11.21 0.45
C VAL A 93 1.83 -10.04 -0.35
N PHE A 94 1.12 -9.14 0.33
CA PHE A 94 0.47 -7.99 -0.31
C PHE A 94 1.27 -6.71 -0.06
N SER A 95 1.46 -5.94 -1.13
CA SER A 95 2.07 -4.61 -1.10
C SER A 95 1.31 -3.66 -2.02
N SER A 96 1.06 -2.43 -1.58
CA SER A 96 0.38 -1.41 -2.37
C SER A 96 1.14 -0.10 -2.40
N SER A 97 0.93 0.72 -3.43
CA SER A 97 1.52 2.05 -3.49
C SER A 97 0.74 3.04 -2.60
N GLY A 98 1.07 3.00 -1.31
CA GLY A 98 0.37 3.75 -0.26
C GLY A 98 -0.89 3.07 0.25
N ARG A 99 -1.66 3.82 1.04
CA ARG A 99 -2.84 3.35 1.77
C ARG A 99 -3.84 4.49 1.98
N GLU A 100 -5.10 4.13 2.06
CA GLU A 100 -6.20 5.00 2.51
C GLU A 100 -6.75 4.53 3.88
N ASP A 101 -7.41 5.45 4.59
CA ASP A 101 -8.11 5.13 5.85
C ASP A 101 -9.33 4.21 5.58
N VAL A 102 -9.86 3.59 6.63
CA VAL A 102 -11.00 2.65 6.52
C VAL A 102 -12.24 3.34 5.94
N ASP A 103 -12.48 4.58 6.34
CA ASP A 103 -13.61 5.42 5.93
C ASP A 103 -13.42 6.11 4.56
N VAL A 104 -12.32 5.84 3.86
CA VAL A 104 -11.98 6.46 2.57
C VAL A 104 -12.16 5.48 1.42
N ARG A 105 -12.88 5.89 0.38
CA ARG A 105 -13.02 5.09 -0.86
C ARG A 105 -11.82 5.30 -1.78
N MET A 106 -11.55 4.29 -2.61
CA MET A 106 -10.54 4.33 -3.67
C MET A 106 -11.24 4.14 -5.01
N LEU A 107 -11.47 5.26 -5.71
CA LEU A 107 -12.23 5.33 -6.97
C LEU A 107 -11.30 5.42 -8.19
N GLY A 108 -11.81 5.89 -9.33
CA GLY A 108 -11.06 6.07 -10.57
C GLY A 108 -10.42 4.77 -11.07
N ARG A 109 -9.16 4.85 -11.49
CA ARG A 109 -8.37 3.68 -11.95
C ARG A 109 -8.04 2.71 -10.82
N GLY A 110 -8.18 3.12 -9.56
CA GLY A 110 -7.81 2.34 -8.39
C GLY A 110 -6.34 2.48 -8.00
N ARG A 111 -5.99 1.94 -6.83
CA ARG A 111 -4.63 1.99 -6.29
C ARG A 111 -3.81 0.78 -6.79
N PRO A 112 -2.58 1.01 -7.29
CA PRO A 112 -1.65 -0.05 -7.62
C PRO A 112 -1.32 -0.97 -6.44
N PHE A 113 -1.29 -2.28 -6.71
CA PHE A 113 -0.87 -3.31 -5.76
C PHE A 113 -0.04 -4.40 -6.43
N VAL A 114 0.66 -5.17 -5.60
CA VAL A 114 1.42 -6.38 -5.90
C VAL A 114 1.00 -7.47 -4.92
N MET A 115 0.73 -8.65 -5.45
CA MET A 115 0.59 -9.89 -4.72
C MET A 115 1.77 -10.81 -5.04
N GLU A 116 2.64 -11.03 -4.07
CA GLU A 116 3.73 -12.00 -4.17
C GLU A 116 3.19 -13.39 -3.81
N CYS A 117 3.18 -14.32 -4.76
CA CYS A 117 2.68 -15.67 -4.59
C CYS A 117 3.86 -16.62 -4.36
N VAL A 118 4.05 -17.08 -3.12
CA VAL A 118 5.25 -17.82 -2.68
C VAL A 118 5.14 -19.31 -3.00
N ASN A 119 6.16 -19.86 -3.68
CA ASN A 119 6.20 -21.27 -4.10
C ASN A 119 4.94 -21.69 -4.90
N PRO A 120 4.61 -21.00 -6.01
CA PRO A 120 3.43 -21.31 -6.81
C PRO A 120 3.59 -22.64 -7.52
N LYS A 121 2.55 -23.48 -7.48
CA LYS A 121 2.52 -24.79 -8.15
C LYS A 121 1.86 -24.73 -9.54
N ARG A 122 1.48 -23.54 -9.99
CA ARG A 122 0.84 -23.32 -11.29
C ARG A 122 1.40 -22.08 -11.97
N GLN A 123 1.76 -22.21 -13.24
CA GLN A 123 2.13 -21.08 -14.09
C GLN A 123 0.88 -20.29 -14.48
N MET A 124 0.95 -18.96 -14.33
CA MET A 124 -0.17 -18.07 -14.61
C MET A 124 -0.15 -17.60 -16.06
N THR A 125 -1.25 -17.81 -16.79
CA THR A 125 -1.47 -17.28 -18.13
C THR A 125 -2.39 -16.07 -18.10
N THR A 126 -2.40 -15.26 -19.16
CA THR A 126 -3.31 -14.10 -19.27
C THR A 126 -4.78 -14.48 -19.10
N ALA A 127 -5.23 -15.58 -19.72
CA ALA A 127 -6.61 -16.06 -19.58
C ALA A 127 -6.97 -16.45 -18.12
N MET A 128 -6.01 -17.03 -17.40
CA MET A 128 -6.19 -17.36 -15.98
C MET A 128 -6.24 -16.11 -15.10
N LEU A 129 -5.44 -15.09 -15.42
CA LEU A 129 -5.49 -13.80 -14.72
C LEU A 129 -6.83 -13.11 -14.97
N SER A 130 -7.31 -13.05 -16.23
CA SER A 130 -8.63 -12.50 -16.52
C SER A 130 -9.76 -13.22 -15.77
N THR A 131 -9.65 -14.56 -15.64
CA THR A 131 -10.60 -15.35 -14.86
C THR A 131 -10.50 -15.02 -13.36
N LEU A 132 -9.29 -14.95 -12.80
CA LEU A 132 -9.05 -14.57 -11.41
C LEU A 132 -9.64 -13.18 -11.11
N GLN A 133 -9.46 -12.22 -12.02
CA GLN A 133 -9.99 -10.86 -11.88
C GLN A 133 -11.50 -10.90 -11.73
N ARG A 134 -12.15 -11.61 -12.64
CA ARG A 134 -13.60 -11.76 -12.69
C ARG A 134 -14.11 -12.43 -11.42
N THR A 135 -13.49 -13.54 -11.01
CA THR A 135 -13.87 -14.27 -9.80
C THR A 135 -13.79 -13.40 -8.54
N VAL A 136 -12.73 -12.59 -8.39
CA VAL A 136 -12.64 -11.65 -7.26
C VAL A 136 -13.76 -10.61 -7.34
N ASN A 137 -13.98 -10.02 -8.51
CA ASN A 137 -14.99 -8.97 -8.72
C ASN A 137 -16.44 -9.47 -8.57
N GLU A 138 -16.70 -10.74 -8.85
CA GLU A 138 -18.01 -11.38 -8.65
C GLU A 138 -18.23 -11.83 -7.19
N SER A 139 -17.14 -12.01 -6.43
CA SER A 139 -17.21 -12.49 -5.03
C SER A 139 -17.60 -11.42 -4.02
N CYS A 140 -17.48 -10.13 -4.38
CA CYS A 140 -17.72 -9.02 -3.48
C CYS A 140 -18.14 -7.75 -4.23
N SER A 141 -18.95 -6.91 -3.59
CA SER A 141 -19.41 -5.63 -4.14
C SER A 141 -18.72 -4.41 -3.50
N ASP A 142 -17.95 -4.62 -2.42
CA ASP A 142 -17.30 -3.57 -1.65
C ASP A 142 -15.94 -3.16 -2.21
N MET A 143 -15.39 -3.92 -3.16
CA MET A 143 -14.17 -3.61 -3.90
C MET A 143 -14.16 -4.29 -5.27
N ARG A 144 -13.22 -3.91 -6.13
CA ARG A 144 -12.88 -4.66 -7.35
C ARG A 144 -11.39 -4.56 -7.64
N ILE A 145 -10.88 -5.48 -8.45
CA ILE A 145 -9.54 -5.44 -9.02
C ILE A 145 -9.58 -5.31 -10.55
N ASN A 146 -8.58 -4.63 -11.08
CA ASN A 146 -8.42 -4.34 -12.51
C ASN A 146 -6.94 -4.50 -12.90
N ASP A 147 -6.69 -4.58 -14.21
CA ASP A 147 -5.36 -4.61 -14.81
C ASP A 147 -4.42 -5.69 -14.23
N ILE A 148 -4.96 -6.85 -13.79
CA ILE A 148 -4.09 -7.86 -13.17
C ILE A 148 -3.20 -8.57 -14.19
N GLN A 149 -1.89 -8.51 -13.93
CA GLN A 149 -0.84 -9.03 -14.79
C GLN A 149 0.33 -9.59 -13.98
N VAL A 150 1.04 -10.56 -14.55
CA VAL A 150 2.32 -11.00 -13.99
C VAL A 150 3.37 -9.93 -14.27
N VAL A 151 4.14 -9.59 -13.24
CA VAL A 151 5.26 -8.65 -13.32
C VAL A 151 6.53 -9.31 -12.80
N THR A 152 7.67 -8.74 -13.16
CA THR A 152 8.98 -9.11 -12.61
C THR A 152 9.15 -8.57 -11.18
N LYS A 153 10.11 -9.14 -10.44
CA LYS A 153 10.45 -8.65 -9.09
C LYS A 153 10.93 -7.20 -9.15
N GLU A 154 11.71 -6.88 -10.18
CA GLU A 154 12.30 -5.57 -10.42
C GLU A 154 11.22 -4.51 -10.64
N GLU A 155 10.17 -4.83 -11.39
CA GLU A 155 9.02 -3.94 -11.58
C GLU A 155 8.25 -3.65 -10.29
N THR A 156 8.26 -4.57 -9.31
CA THR A 156 7.62 -4.32 -8.01
C THR A 156 8.27 -3.19 -7.22
N LEU A 157 9.51 -2.82 -7.54
CA LEU A 157 10.20 -1.70 -6.91
C LEU A 157 9.48 -0.38 -7.22
N ARG A 158 8.88 -0.22 -8.41
CA ARG A 158 8.09 0.97 -8.78
C ARG A 158 6.87 1.19 -7.90
N ASN A 159 6.30 0.10 -7.36
CA ASN A 159 5.21 0.13 -6.39
C ASN A 159 5.68 0.70 -5.03
N ARG A 160 6.94 0.43 -4.69
CA ARG A 160 7.59 0.76 -3.40
C ARG A 160 8.43 2.03 -3.45
N GLU A 161 8.75 2.54 -4.64
CA GLU A 161 9.45 3.80 -4.82
C GLU A 161 8.66 4.92 -4.14
N ASP A 162 9.31 5.47 -3.11
CA ASP A 162 8.85 6.60 -2.30
C ASP A 162 9.00 7.86 -3.14
N ASP A 163 8.13 7.93 -4.14
CA ASP A 163 8.12 9.03 -5.09
C ASP A 163 7.26 10.11 -4.48
N SER A 164 7.93 10.97 -3.70
CA SER A 164 7.33 12.13 -3.04
C SER A 164 6.61 13.04 -4.03
N ASP A 165 6.86 12.90 -5.33
CA ASP A 165 6.34 13.78 -6.37
C ASP A 165 5.06 13.22 -7.02
N LYS A 166 4.68 11.97 -6.70
CA LYS A 166 3.42 11.38 -7.16
C LYS A 166 2.24 12.22 -6.71
N ARG A 167 1.44 12.66 -7.69
CA ARG A 167 0.22 13.42 -7.45
C ARG A 167 -0.92 12.47 -7.12
N LYS A 168 -1.76 12.90 -6.19
CA LYS A 168 -2.99 12.19 -5.83
C LYS A 168 -4.16 13.14 -5.92
N LYS A 169 -5.26 12.65 -6.49
CA LYS A 169 -6.51 13.41 -6.61
C LYS A 169 -7.50 12.93 -5.57
N TYR A 170 -8.15 13.87 -4.92
CA TYR A 170 -9.13 13.61 -3.87
C TYR A 170 -10.41 14.38 -4.13
N LEU A 171 -11.49 13.81 -3.64
CA LEU A 171 -12.79 14.44 -3.56
C LEU A 171 -13.24 14.39 -2.10
N ALA A 172 -13.52 15.54 -1.50
CA ALA A 172 -13.93 15.65 -0.11
C ALA A 172 -15.26 16.39 0.01
N THR A 173 -16.16 15.86 0.82
CA THR A 173 -17.34 16.61 1.27
C THR A 173 -16.97 17.33 2.55
N VAL A 174 -17.06 18.66 2.51
CA VAL A 174 -16.66 19.55 3.60
C VAL A 174 -17.86 20.32 4.13
N THR A 175 -17.82 20.60 5.42
CA THR A 175 -18.86 21.33 6.15
C THR A 175 -18.26 22.56 6.79
N PHE A 176 -19.07 23.61 6.95
CA PHE A 176 -18.65 24.90 7.45
C PHE A 176 -19.49 25.28 8.68
N ALA A 177 -18.85 25.86 9.69
CA ALA A 177 -19.55 26.37 10.87
C ALA A 177 -20.43 27.60 10.54
N GLU A 178 -20.08 28.34 9.49
CA GLU A 178 -20.76 29.55 9.05
C GLU A 178 -21.09 29.51 7.56
N ALA A 179 -22.17 30.18 7.17
CA ALA A 179 -22.62 30.24 5.78
C ALA A 179 -21.55 30.86 4.87
N GLN A 180 -21.19 30.13 3.81
CA GLN A 180 -20.22 30.53 2.79
C GLN A 180 -20.93 30.99 1.51
N THR A 181 -20.24 31.80 0.73
CA THR A 181 -20.69 32.33 -0.57
C THR A 181 -19.64 32.05 -1.64
N ASP A 182 -20.01 32.20 -2.91
CA ASP A 182 -19.05 32.05 -4.00
C ASP A 182 -17.88 33.04 -3.90
N ASP A 183 -18.11 34.22 -3.31
CA ASP A 183 -17.06 35.20 -3.03
C ASP A 183 -16.10 34.72 -1.92
N SER A 184 -16.59 34.00 -0.90
CA SER A 184 -15.74 33.54 0.21
C SER A 184 -14.80 32.41 -0.21
N ILE A 185 -15.24 31.55 -1.12
CA ILE A 185 -14.41 30.43 -1.64
C ILE A 185 -13.45 30.86 -2.76
N LYS A 186 -13.65 32.06 -3.32
CA LYS A 186 -12.88 32.57 -4.46
C LYS A 186 -11.38 32.56 -4.20
N ALA A 187 -10.97 32.97 -3.01
CA ALA A 187 -9.56 33.01 -2.62
C ALA A 187 -8.90 31.62 -2.80
N LEU A 188 -9.53 30.55 -2.29
CA LEU A 188 -9.01 29.18 -2.45
C LEU A 188 -8.97 28.76 -3.93
N ASN A 189 -10.05 29.03 -4.66
CA ASN A 189 -10.20 28.60 -6.05
C ASN A 189 -9.22 29.30 -7.02
N GLU A 190 -8.78 30.51 -6.68
CA GLU A 190 -7.85 31.31 -7.48
C GLU A 190 -6.39 31.24 -6.99
N THR A 191 -6.12 30.57 -5.86
CA THR A 191 -4.77 30.51 -5.27
C THR A 191 -3.74 29.83 -6.18
N GLY A 192 -4.17 28.88 -7.02
CA GLY A 192 -3.27 28.07 -7.85
C GLY A 192 -2.49 27.04 -7.02
N GLU A 193 -1.22 26.82 -7.34
CA GLU A 193 -0.35 25.91 -6.57
C GLU A 193 0.16 26.60 -5.30
N PHE A 194 0.12 25.92 -4.15
CA PHE A 194 0.63 26.46 -2.90
C PHE A 194 1.17 25.40 -1.94
N LEU A 195 2.11 25.82 -1.09
CA LEU A 195 2.68 24.99 -0.05
C LEU A 195 1.87 25.09 1.25
N ILE A 196 1.69 23.94 1.89
CA ILE A 196 1.20 23.84 3.28
C ILE A 196 2.27 23.22 4.17
N GLN A 197 2.29 23.62 5.43
CA GLN A 197 3.12 23.03 6.49
C GLN A 197 2.24 22.12 7.33
N GLN A 198 2.46 20.81 7.26
CA GLN A 198 1.72 19.83 8.05
C GLN A 198 2.59 19.23 9.14
N GLN A 199 2.23 19.45 10.39
CA GLN A 199 2.74 18.61 11.47
C GLN A 199 2.10 17.22 11.40
N THR A 200 2.83 16.19 11.85
CA THR A 200 2.32 14.82 11.96
C THR A 200 0.97 14.81 12.69
N PRO A 201 -0.17 14.46 12.06
CA PRO A 201 -1.51 14.63 12.63
C PRO A 201 -1.71 13.99 14.00
N VAL A 202 -2.54 14.60 14.86
CA VAL A 202 -2.73 14.15 16.25
C VAL A 202 -3.12 12.68 16.31
N ARG A 203 -4.09 12.28 15.46
CA ARG A 203 -4.61 10.90 15.38
C ARG A 203 -3.55 9.84 15.04
N VAL A 204 -2.41 10.21 14.43
CA VAL A 204 -1.33 9.27 14.09
C VAL A 204 -0.07 9.45 14.94
N LEU A 205 -0.02 10.42 15.87
CA LEU A 205 1.15 10.68 16.72
C LEU A 205 1.58 9.45 17.52
N HIS A 206 0.64 8.60 17.94
CA HIS A 206 0.93 7.35 18.65
C HIS A 206 1.76 6.33 17.84
N ARG A 207 1.91 6.52 16.52
CA ARG A 207 2.69 5.64 15.63
C ARG A 207 3.77 6.36 14.83
N ARG A 208 3.81 7.69 14.85
CA ARG A 208 4.65 8.50 13.95
C ARG A 208 5.35 9.60 14.75
N PRO A 209 6.63 9.88 14.45
CA PRO A 209 7.34 10.97 15.11
C PRO A 209 6.70 12.32 14.78
N LEU A 210 6.69 13.22 15.75
CA LEU A 210 6.26 14.60 15.57
C LEU A 210 7.24 15.33 14.65
N LEU A 211 6.80 15.66 13.44
CA LEU A 211 7.59 16.35 12.43
C LEU A 211 6.68 17.25 11.60
N THR A 212 7.16 18.44 11.26
CA THR A 212 6.52 19.34 10.29
C THR A 212 7.07 19.05 8.91
N ARG A 213 6.21 18.87 7.92
CA ARG A 213 6.61 18.62 6.54
C ARG A 213 5.91 19.60 5.60
N PRO A 214 6.65 20.24 4.68
CA PRO A 214 6.03 20.96 3.58
C PRO A 214 5.32 19.97 2.66
N ARG A 215 4.13 20.34 2.18
CA ARG A 215 3.36 19.57 1.21
C ARG A 215 2.81 20.50 0.15
N MET A 216 2.93 20.10 -1.12
CA MET A 216 2.37 20.87 -2.22
C MET A 216 0.90 20.51 -2.44
N ILE A 217 0.06 21.54 -2.56
CA ILE A 217 -1.27 21.46 -3.18
C ILE A 217 -1.10 22.00 -4.59
N TYR A 218 -1.25 21.14 -5.59
CA TYR A 218 -1.10 21.50 -7.01
C TYR A 218 -2.40 22.08 -7.58
N ALA A 219 -3.54 21.69 -7.03
CA ALA A 219 -4.81 22.28 -7.41
C ALA A 219 -5.82 22.10 -6.28
N SER A 220 -6.63 23.11 -6.06
CA SER A 220 -7.79 23.08 -5.18
C SER A 220 -8.97 23.74 -5.86
N HIS A 221 -10.14 23.11 -5.78
CA HIS A 221 -11.38 23.70 -6.23
C HIS A 221 -12.52 23.30 -5.30
N LEU A 222 -13.14 24.30 -4.69
CA LEU A 222 -14.31 24.16 -3.83
C LEU A 222 -15.55 24.64 -4.59
N GLN A 223 -16.56 23.79 -4.63
CA GLN A 223 -17.90 24.11 -5.11
C GLN A 223 -18.89 24.03 -3.96
N LEU A 224 -19.66 25.08 -3.70
CA LEU A 224 -20.72 25.04 -2.70
C LEU A 224 -21.88 24.16 -3.18
N THR A 225 -22.36 23.30 -2.30
CA THR A 225 -23.58 22.50 -2.51
C THR A 225 -24.75 23.07 -1.71
N SER A 226 -24.43 23.83 -0.65
CA SER A 226 -25.32 24.68 0.14
C SER A 226 -24.46 25.73 0.83
N PRO A 227 -25.04 26.71 1.56
CA PRO A 227 -24.25 27.67 2.32
C PRO A 227 -23.33 27.02 3.37
N PHE A 228 -23.65 25.83 3.89
CA PHE A 228 -22.90 25.17 4.97
C PHE A 228 -22.13 23.93 4.52
N ASN A 229 -22.17 23.59 3.23
CA ASN A 229 -21.55 22.37 2.70
C ASN A 229 -20.95 22.61 1.32
N GLY A 230 -19.82 21.98 1.04
CA GLY A 230 -19.16 22.05 -0.25
C GLY A 230 -18.50 20.75 -0.66
N LEU A 231 -18.19 20.67 -1.94
CA LEU A 231 -17.41 19.60 -2.54
C LEU A 231 -16.04 20.15 -2.91
N LEU A 232 -15.01 19.63 -2.26
CA LEU A 232 -13.62 20.05 -2.43
C LEU A 232 -12.88 19.02 -3.27
N THR A 233 -12.40 19.43 -4.44
CA THR A 233 -11.48 18.65 -5.27
C THR A 233 -10.05 19.12 -5.03
N LEU A 234 -9.15 18.17 -4.78
CA LEU A 234 -7.73 18.45 -4.51
C LEU A 234 -6.83 17.60 -5.40
N THR A 235 -5.74 18.19 -5.88
CA THR A 235 -4.57 17.46 -6.39
C THR A 235 -3.38 17.80 -5.51
N THR A 236 -2.79 16.80 -4.85
CA THR A 236 -1.75 17.03 -3.83
C THR A 236 -0.52 16.18 -4.04
N GLN A 237 0.57 16.60 -3.42
CA GLN A 237 1.75 15.78 -3.22
C GLN A 237 1.42 14.47 -2.48
N ALA A 238 2.22 13.43 -2.71
CA ALA A 238 2.14 12.20 -1.94
C ALA A 238 2.38 12.47 -0.43
N GLY A 239 1.56 11.83 0.40
CA GLY A 239 1.68 11.93 1.86
C GLY A 239 1.13 13.23 2.47
N THR A 240 0.35 14.01 1.71
CA THR A 240 -0.49 15.07 2.24
C THR A 240 -1.66 14.48 3.02
N TYR A 241 -1.89 14.98 4.22
CA TYR A 241 -2.99 14.57 5.08
C TYR A 241 -4.22 15.44 4.82
N ILE A 242 -5.16 14.92 4.03
CA ILE A 242 -6.28 15.69 3.49
C ILE A 242 -7.29 16.11 4.56
N LYS A 243 -7.62 15.21 5.51
CA LYS A 243 -8.53 15.54 6.61
C LYS A 243 -8.03 16.75 7.39
N GLU A 244 -6.74 16.73 7.71
CA GLU A 244 -6.06 17.80 8.43
C GLU A 244 -5.88 19.09 7.61
N PHE A 245 -5.86 19.01 6.27
CA PHE A 245 -5.96 20.20 5.43
C PHE A 245 -7.36 20.83 5.50
N CYS A 246 -8.42 20.03 5.64
CA CYS A 246 -9.78 20.55 5.77
C CYS A 246 -10.02 21.20 7.14
N HIS A 247 -9.76 20.48 8.23
CA HIS A 247 -10.08 20.95 9.60
C HIS A 247 -8.93 21.68 10.33
N GLY A 248 -7.73 21.70 9.75
CA GLY A 248 -6.58 22.41 10.29
C GLY A 248 -5.85 21.72 11.45
N ASP A 249 -6.40 20.64 12.01
CA ASP A 249 -5.83 19.84 13.11
C ASP A 249 -5.42 20.71 14.31
N LEU A 250 -6.30 21.63 14.73
CA LEU A 250 -6.04 22.60 15.82
C LEU A 250 -4.82 23.50 15.53
N GLY A 251 -4.69 23.96 14.28
CA GLY A 251 -3.61 24.86 13.85
C GLY A 251 -2.30 24.15 13.48
N ARG A 252 -2.31 22.83 13.37
CA ARG A 252 -1.13 22.01 13.04
C ARG A 252 -0.90 21.82 11.53
N THR A 253 -1.88 22.20 10.71
CA THR A 253 -1.73 22.35 9.26
C THR A 253 -1.98 23.80 8.86
N VAL A 254 -1.01 24.45 8.20
CA VAL A 254 -1.10 25.86 7.79
C VAL A 254 -0.46 26.12 6.41
N PRO A 255 -1.12 26.83 5.48
CA PRO A 255 -2.55 27.16 5.52
C PRO A 255 -3.41 25.89 5.43
N ASN A 256 -4.68 26.04 5.80
CA ASN A 256 -5.71 25.00 5.74
C ASN A 256 -7.02 25.63 5.21
N LEU A 257 -8.03 24.81 4.90
CA LEU A 257 -9.32 25.29 4.38
C LEU A 257 -9.98 26.34 5.29
N SER A 258 -9.94 26.14 6.60
CA SER A 258 -10.50 27.08 7.58
C SER A 258 -9.82 28.45 7.53
N THR A 259 -8.52 28.49 7.21
CA THR A 259 -7.76 29.72 7.03
C THR A 259 -8.19 30.48 5.77
N PHE A 260 -8.46 29.76 4.68
CA PHE A 260 -8.94 30.36 3.43
C PHE A 260 -10.35 30.94 3.58
N LEU A 261 -11.25 30.19 4.20
CA LEU A 261 -12.66 30.57 4.36
C LEU A 261 -12.91 31.49 5.57
N LYS A 262 -11.91 31.65 6.45
CA LYS A 262 -12.02 32.38 7.72
C LYS A 262 -13.17 31.88 8.60
N CYS A 263 -13.44 30.57 8.54
CA CYS A 263 -14.44 29.90 9.36
C CYS A 263 -13.96 28.48 9.69
N ASP A 264 -14.45 27.92 10.80
CA ASP A 264 -14.15 26.52 11.12
C ASP A 264 -14.77 25.59 10.08
N CYS A 265 -13.95 24.66 9.59
CA CYS A 265 -14.34 23.67 8.60
C CYS A 265 -14.10 22.24 9.12
N ASP A 266 -14.91 21.30 8.66
CA ASP A 266 -14.68 19.87 8.90
C ASP A 266 -14.96 19.05 7.63
N ILE A 267 -14.67 17.76 7.67
CA ILE A 267 -14.80 16.82 6.55
C ILE A 267 -15.70 15.64 6.94
N SER A 268 -16.77 15.41 6.18
CA SER A 268 -17.67 14.27 6.40
C SER A 268 -17.26 13.04 5.60
N ASP A 269 -16.76 13.26 4.38
CA ASP A 269 -16.48 12.20 3.42
C ASP A 269 -15.21 12.50 2.63
N LEU A 270 -14.44 11.46 2.33
CA LEU A 270 -13.23 11.56 1.53
C LEU A 270 -13.09 10.36 0.60
N ASP A 271 -12.79 10.66 -0.66
CA ASP A 271 -12.45 9.67 -1.67
C ASP A 271 -11.09 10.00 -2.28
N VAL A 272 -10.32 8.96 -2.54
CA VAL A 272 -9.21 9.05 -3.49
C VAL A 272 -9.80 8.87 -4.89
N ALA A 273 -9.77 9.92 -5.69
CA ALA A 273 -10.27 9.92 -7.06
C ALA A 273 -9.24 9.31 -8.03
N ASP A 274 -7.95 9.59 -7.81
CA ASP A 274 -6.89 9.07 -8.67
C ASP A 274 -5.53 9.00 -7.94
N VAL A 275 -4.68 8.09 -8.39
CA VAL A 275 -3.28 7.97 -7.99
C VAL A 275 -2.48 8.03 -9.27
N GLU A 276 -1.79 9.15 -9.52
CA GLU A 276 -1.02 9.37 -10.74
C GLU A 276 0.23 8.47 -10.72
N MET A 277 0.06 7.28 -11.28
CA MET A 277 1.11 6.28 -11.44
C MET A 277 0.78 5.45 -12.68
N ASP A 278 1.67 5.48 -13.67
CA ASP A 278 1.58 4.68 -14.90
C ASP A 278 2.14 3.27 -14.71
N TRP A 279 1.84 2.67 -13.55
CA TRP A 279 2.22 1.30 -13.22
C TRP A 279 1.21 0.67 -12.23
N PRO A 280 0.82 -0.60 -12.41
CA PRO A 280 1.14 -1.44 -13.57
C PRO A 280 0.51 -0.87 -14.85
N PRO A 281 0.99 -1.25 -16.04
CA PRO A 281 0.39 -0.82 -17.31
C PRO A 281 -1.11 -1.13 -17.37
N ARG A 282 -1.88 -0.27 -18.05
CA ARG A 282 -3.30 -0.55 -18.29
C ARG A 282 -3.40 -1.75 -19.24
N ILE A 283 -4.31 -2.66 -18.97
CA ILE A 283 -4.65 -3.72 -19.93
C ILE A 283 -5.86 -3.25 -20.72
N GLU A 284 -5.72 -3.09 -22.03
CA GLU A 284 -6.87 -2.87 -22.90
C GLU A 284 -7.70 -4.15 -22.88
N GLN A 285 -8.97 -4.04 -22.48
CA GLN A 285 -9.91 -5.14 -22.58
C GLN A 285 -10.47 -5.07 -23.99
N ASP A 286 -10.17 -6.07 -24.83
CA ASP A 286 -10.89 -6.30 -26.08
C ASP A 286 -12.37 -6.52 -25.70
N PHE A 287 -13.22 -5.54 -25.99
CA PHE A 287 -14.67 -5.64 -25.84
C PHE A 287 -15.29 -6.25 -27.09
#